data_AF-A0A8J7UGW6-F1
#
_entry.id   AF-A0A8J7UGW6-F1
#
_cell.length_a   1.000
_cell.length_b   1.000
_cell.length_c   1.000
_cell.angle_alpha   90.00
_cell.angle_beta   90.00
_cell.angle_gamma   90.00
#
_symmetry.space_group_name_H-M   'P 1'
#
loop_
_entity.id
_entity.type
_entity.pdbx_description
1 polymer ?
#
loop_
_entity_poly.entity_id
_entity_poly.type
_entity_poly.pdbx_seq_one_letter_code
_entity_poly.pdbx_strand_id
1 'polypeptide(L)' 'MSTRFRIALVIYGLVNAVVFGTGAITILSLPSLSEHWPILMPIVVVASLVLAAPLAWFIAPKLRSRNGRRR' A
#
# COMPACT_ATOMS: atom_id res chain seq x y z
N MET A 1 13.65 -18.34 -4.42
CA MET A 1 13.08 -17.01 -4.08
C MET A 1 13.82 -15.92 -4.84
N SER A 2 13.19 -15.29 -5.83
CA SER A 2 13.84 -14.20 -6.58
C SER A 2 14.01 -12.97 -5.68
N THR A 3 15.15 -12.28 -5.72
CA THR A 3 15.44 -11.08 -4.90
C THR A 3 14.34 -10.01 -5.04
N ARG A 4 13.69 -9.94 -6.21
CA ARG A 4 12.53 -9.08 -6.48
C ARG A 4 11.35 -9.37 -5.56
N PHE A 5 11.08 -10.64 -5.27
CA PHE A 5 9.98 -11.06 -4.39
C PHE A 5 10.26 -10.64 -2.94
N ARG A 6 11.51 -10.78 -2.47
CA ARG A 6 11.92 -10.33 -1.13
C ARG A 6 11.75 -8.82 -0.95
N ILE A 7 12.17 -8.03 -1.95
CA ILE A 7 12.01 -6.57 -1.95
C ILE A 7 10.52 -6.19 -1.96
N ALA A 8 9.72 -6.84 -2.82
CA ALA A 8 8.28 -6.61 -2.87
C ALA A 8 7.59 -6.96 -1.53
N LEU A 9 7.98 -8.04 -0.87
CA LEU A 9 7.44 -8.46 0.43
C LEU A 9 7.70 -7.41 1.53
N VAL A 10 8.93 -6.88 1.60
CA VAL A 10 9.28 -5.84 2.58
C VAL A 10 8.51 -4.54 2.32
N ILE A 11 8.39 -4.14 1.05
CA ILE A 11 7.70 -2.91 0.65
C ILE A 11 6.19 -3.05 0.78
N TYR A 12 5.64 -4.25 0.60
CA TYR A 12 4.21 -4.51 0.73
C TYR A 12 3.66 -4.07 2.09
N GLY A 13 4.37 -4.37 3.18
CA GLY A 13 3.95 -3.92 4.52
C GLY A 13 3.87 -2.40 4.63
N LEU A 14 4.87 -1.69 4.11
CA LEU A 14 4.91 -0.22 4.11
C LEU A 14 3.82 0.38 3.23
N VAL A 15 3.63 -0.15 2.03
CA VAL A 15 2.59 0.29 1.10
C VAL A 15 1.20 0.06 1.69
N ASN A 16 0.96 -1.12 2.26
CA ASN A 16 -0.32 -1.42 2.90
C ASN A 16 -0.60 -0.45 4.04
N ALA A 17 0.39 -0.17 4.89
CA ALA A 17 0.25 0.80 5.99
C ALA A 17 -0.06 2.21 5.49
N VAL A 18 0.60 2.68 4.44
CA VAL A 18 0.34 4.01 3.85
C VAL A 18 -1.06 4.08 3.25
N VAL A 19 -1.45 3.09 2.43
CA VAL A 19 -2.78 3.06 1.79
C VAL A 19 -3.89 2.99 2.83
N PHE A 20 -3.74 2.12 3.82
CA PHE A 20 -4.66 2.03 4.95
C PHE A 20 -4.75 3.36 5.72
N GLY A 21 -3.61 3.95 6.07
CA GLY A 21 -3.55 5.22 6.79
C GLY A 21 -4.25 6.34 6.04
N THR A 22 -4.01 6.48 4.73
CA THR A 22 -4.72 7.47 3.90
C THR A 22 -6.23 7.20 3.85
N GLY A 23 -6.65 5.94 3.74
CA GLY A 23 -8.08 5.59 3.73
C GLY A 23 -8.75 5.89 5.08
N ALA A 24 -8.11 5.52 6.19
CA ALA A 24 -8.60 5.80 7.54
C ALA A 24 -8.69 7.31 7.80
N ILE A 25 -7.65 8.08 7.46
CA ILE A 25 -7.68 9.55 7.58
C ILE A 25 -8.83 10.13 6.76
N THR A 26 -9.05 9.65 5.53
CA THR A 26 -10.13 10.15 4.66
C THR A 26 -11.51 9.89 5.26
N ILE A 27 -11.75 8.68 5.80
CA ILE A 27 -13.03 8.33 6.44
C ILE A 27 -13.27 9.19 7.69
N LEU A 28 -12.25 9.33 8.53
CA LEU A 28 -12.38 10.00 9.82
C LEU A 28 -12.39 11.53 9.69
N SER A 29 -11.82 12.09 8.63
CA SER A 29 -11.80 13.54 8.39
C SER A 29 -13.10 14.06 7.78
N LEU A 30 -13.86 13.21 7.09
CA LEU A 30 -15.12 13.60 6.45
C LEU A 30 -16.31 13.23 7.37
N PRO A 31 -17.08 14.21 7.88
CA PRO A 31 -18.21 13.94 8.77
C PRO A 31 -19.22 12.96 8.16
N SER A 32 -19.51 13.09 6.87
CA SER A 32 -20.43 12.22 6.12
C SER A 32 -19.97 10.76 5.99
N LEU A 33 -18.65 10.50 6.06
CA LEU A 33 -18.12 9.14 6.05
C LEU A 33 -17.95 8.60 7.47
N SER A 34 -17.68 9.48 8.43
CA SER A 34 -17.46 9.11 9.82
C SER A 34 -18.67 8.42 10.46
N GLU A 35 -19.90 8.71 10.04
CA GLU A 35 -21.11 8.01 10.51
C GLU A 35 -21.12 6.52 10.15
N HIS A 36 -20.48 6.15 9.04
CA HIS A 36 -20.39 4.78 8.55
C HIS A 36 -19.04 4.12 8.84
N TRP A 37 -18.25 4.69 9.75
CA TRP A 37 -16.93 4.16 10.13
C TRP A 37 -16.90 2.66 10.43
N PRO A 38 -17.91 2.02 11.09
CA PRO A 38 -17.83 0.60 11.43
C PRO A 38 -17.84 -0.30 10.19
N ILE A 39 -18.44 0.17 9.10
CA ILE A 39 -18.56 -0.56 7.82
C ILE A 39 -17.41 -0.18 6.89
N LEU A 40 -17.07 1.12 6.83
CA LEU A 40 -16.04 1.62 5.94
C LEU A 40 -14.62 1.18 6.35
N MET A 41 -14.35 1.02 7.66
CA MET A 41 -13.04 0.58 8.14
C MET A 41 -12.65 -0.83 7.64
N PRO A 42 -13.49 -1.88 7.80
CA PRO A 42 -13.23 -3.18 7.20
C PRO A 42 -13.04 -3.13 5.68
N ILE A 43 -13.83 -2.31 4.98
CA ILE A 43 -13.72 -2.14 3.53
C ILE A 43 -12.35 -1.56 3.17
N VAL A 44 -11.87 -0.55 3.90
CA VAL A 44 -10.54 0.04 3.69
C VAL A 44 -9.42 -0.94 3.97
N VAL A 45 -9.55 -1.81 4.98
CA VAL A 45 -8.57 -2.86 5.24
C VAL A 45 -8.49 -3.85 4.08
N VAL A 46 -9.64 -4.32 3.58
CA VAL A 46 -9.67 -5.25 2.44
C VAL A 46 -9.12 -4.56 1.18
N ALA A 47 -9.53 -3.31 0.93
CA ALA A 47 -9.04 -2.52 -0.19
C ALA A 47 -7.53 -2.28 -0.10
N SER A 48 -6.99 -1.96 1.08
CA SER A 48 -5.56 -1.70 1.26
C SER A 48 -4.73 -2.96 1.00
N LEU A 49 -5.19 -4.13 1.47
CA LEU A 49 -4.52 -5.40 1.21
C LEU A 49 -4.50 -5.73 -0.29
N VAL A 50 -5.63 -5.54 -0.98
CA VAL A 50 -5.74 -5.79 -2.42
C VAL A 50 -4.91 -4.79 -3.24
N LEU A 51 -4.90 -3.51 -2.86
CA LEU A 51 -4.15 -2.46 -3.57
C LEU A 51 -2.65 -2.50 -3.27
N ALA A 52 -2.24 -2.95 -2.09
CA ALA A 52 -0.83 -2.99 -1.71
C ALA A 52 -0.02 -4.00 -2.53
N ALA A 53 -0.61 -5.13 -2.91
CA ALA A 53 0.06 -6.15 -3.71
C ALA A 53 0.48 -5.65 -5.11
N PRO A 54 -0.40 -5.07 -5.95
CA PRO A 54 -0.02 -4.53 -7.24
C PRO A 54 0.90 -3.31 -7.11
N LEU A 55 0.68 -2.42 -6.12
CA LEU A 55 1.59 -1.27 -5.91
C LEU A 55 3.01 -1.75 -5.57
N ALA A 56 3.16 -2.68 -4.63
CA ALA A 56 4.46 -3.20 -4.25
C ALA A 56 5.17 -3.90 -5.42
N TRP A 57 4.43 -4.64 -6.25
CA TRP A 57 4.96 -5.27 -7.45
C TRP A 57 5.42 -4.27 -8.51
N PHE A 58 4.73 -3.13 -8.63
CA PHE A 58 5.07 -2.05 -9.56
C PHE A 58 6.27 -1.22 -9.08
N ILE A 59 6.38 -1.01 -7.76
CA ILE A 59 7.47 -0.25 -7.13
C ILE A 59 8.78 -1.06 -7.12
N ALA A 60 8.70 -2.38 -6.87
CA ALA A 60 9.87 -3.27 -6.80
C ALA A 60 10.85 -3.20 -8.02
N PRO A 61 10.40 -3.24 -9.29
CA PRO A 61 11.31 -3.11 -10.45
C PRO A 61 11.92 -1.71 -10.56
N LYS A 62 11.17 -0.66 -10.17
CA LYS A 62 11.65 0.74 -10.23
C LYS A 62 12.83 0.95 -9.28
N LEU A 63 12.79 0.36 -8.08
CA LEU A 63 13.90 0.39 -7.12
C LEU A 63 15.11 -0.42 -7.59
N ARG A 64 14.90 -1.51 -8.34
CA ARG A 64 16.00 -2.29 -8.93
C ARG A 64 16.72 -1.52 -10.05
N SER A 65 16.01 -0.66 -10.79
CA SER A 65 16.58 0.10 -11.91
C SER A 65 17.55 1.22 -11.49
N ARG A 66 17.51 1.67 -10.22
CA ARG A 66 18.25 2.88 -9.80
C ARG A 66 19.77 2.68 -9.62
N ASN A 67 20.28 1.46 -9.62
CA ASN A 67 21.72 1.20 -9.46
C ASN A 67 22.43 0.63 -10.71
N GLY A 68 21.77 0.66 -11.87
CA GLY A 68 22.38 0.23 -13.12
C GLY A 68 23.10 1.35 -13.86
N ARG A 69 24.42 1.48 -13.62
CA ARG A 69 25.43 2.05 -14.56
C ARG A 69 25.79 3.54 -14.40
N ARG A 70 26.45 3.87 -13.27
CA ARG A 70 27.63 4.75 -13.34
C ARG A 70 28.81 3.87 -13.74
N ARG A 71 29.15 3.87 -15.03
CA ARG A 71 30.48 3.53 -15.52
C ARG A 71 31.12 4.83 -15.97
#